data_AF-A0AAU0QD42-F1
#
_entry.id   AF-A0AAU0QD42-F1
#
_cell.length_a   1.000
_cell.length_b   1.000
_cell.length_c   1.000
_cell.angle_alpha   90.00
_cell.angle_beta   90.00
_cell.angle_gamma   90.00
#
_symmetry.space_group_name_H-M   'P 1'
#
loop_
_entity.id
_entity.type
_entity.pdbx_description
1 polymer ?
#
loop_
_entity_poly.entity_id
_entity_poly.type
_entity_poly.pdbx_seq_one_letter_code
_entity_poly.pdbx_strand_id
1 'polypeptide(L)'
;MLKRDLGMKVKGLASSLVCFGLLAGAPAAMAEDAAEEVVVPEPGVLRDCRGTSYDCWDNFDEAKEFLDGKFELEGNVWQAPSEDDIWDAWCAASASSGQLESDGENIFLVGDQLITFPEDGNTAYFRTESKSGGMTIDVVKIIKNKKDIYKVHLKV
;
A
#
# COMPACT_ATOMS: atom_id res chain seq x y z
N MET A 1 -14.92 49.87 19.91
CA MET A 1 -13.96 50.97 19.70
C MET A 1 -12.57 50.48 20.06
N LEU A 2 -11.59 50.60 19.14
CA LEU A 2 -10.13 50.78 19.34
C LEU A 2 -9.37 49.66 20.12
N LYS A 3 -8.26 49.08 19.66
CA LYS A 3 -7.14 49.55 18.80
C LYS A 3 -6.47 48.35 18.12
N ARG A 4 -6.01 48.57 16.89
CA ARG A 4 -5.07 47.74 16.14
C ARG A 4 -3.66 48.01 16.65
N ASP A 5 -2.82 46.98 16.73
CA ASP A 5 -1.37 47.16 16.79
C ASP A 5 -0.70 46.43 15.62
N LEU A 6 0.02 47.22 14.82
CA LEU A 6 0.71 46.88 13.59
C LEU A 6 2.21 46.96 13.91
N GLY A 7 2.85 45.81 14.09
CA GLY A 7 4.30 45.69 14.24
C GLY A 7 4.95 45.32 12.91
N MET A 8 5.67 46.26 12.30
CA MET A 8 6.26 46.16 10.96
C MET A 8 7.77 46.44 11.03
N LYS A 9 8.53 45.83 10.11
CA LYS A 9 9.95 46.03 9.72
C LYS A 9 10.98 45.29 10.60
N VAL A 10 12.11 44.79 10.09
CA VAL A 10 13.08 45.42 9.18
C VAL A 10 13.94 44.38 8.41
N LYS A 11 14.04 44.58 7.08
CA LYS A 11 15.16 44.46 6.12
C LYS A 11 16.31 43.45 6.37
N GLY A 12 16.54 42.59 5.38
CA GLY A 12 17.86 42.05 5.03
C GLY A 12 18.11 42.27 3.53
N LEU A 13 19.17 43.01 3.19
CA LEU A 13 19.55 43.46 1.86
C LEU A 13 20.71 42.61 1.32
N ALA A 14 20.58 42.23 0.04
CA ALA A 14 21.62 42.08 -0.99
C ALA A 14 22.79 41.09 -0.78
N SER A 15 22.92 40.15 -1.71
CA SER A 15 24.12 40.07 -2.56
C SER A 15 23.86 39.29 -3.83
N SER A 16 23.98 39.99 -4.96
CA SER A 16 24.11 39.42 -6.29
C SER A 16 25.40 38.61 -6.38
N LEU A 17 25.32 37.41 -6.95
CA LEU A 17 26.42 36.86 -7.73
C LEU A 17 25.86 36.39 -9.08
N VAL A 18 26.18 37.16 -10.11
CA VAL A 18 26.06 36.77 -11.51
C VAL A 18 27.26 35.87 -11.80
N CYS A 19 27.03 34.62 -12.17
CA CYS A 19 28.03 33.78 -12.83
C CYS A 19 27.50 33.37 -14.20
N PHE A 20 28.05 34.02 -15.22
CA PHE A 20 28.00 33.59 -16.61
C PHE A 20 28.86 32.33 -16.79
N GLY A 21 28.35 31.38 -17.57
CA GLY A 21 29.16 30.50 -18.41
C GLY A 21 29.44 29.09 -17.89
N LEU A 22 28.69 28.12 -18.42
CA LEU A 22 29.25 27.11 -19.36
C LEU A 22 28.08 26.32 -19.97
N LEU A 23 27.81 26.53 -21.26
CA LEU A 23 27.03 25.61 -22.08
C LEU A 23 27.90 24.38 -22.34
N ALA A 24 27.86 23.40 -21.43
CA ALA A 24 28.32 22.06 -21.72
C ALA A 24 27.12 21.30 -22.30
N GLY A 25 27.17 21.03 -23.60
CA GLY A 25 26.21 20.15 -24.26
C GLY A 25 26.24 18.78 -23.58
N ALA A 26 25.18 18.48 -22.83
CA ALA A 26 24.96 17.13 -22.36
C ALA A 26 24.73 16.23 -23.59
N PRO A 27 25.40 15.07 -23.70
CA PRO A 27 24.99 14.08 -24.67
C PRO A 27 23.55 13.71 -24.32
N ALA A 28 22.65 13.92 -25.27
CA ALA A 28 21.32 13.34 -25.22
C ALA A 28 21.52 11.82 -25.23
N ALA A 29 21.60 11.24 -24.04
CA ALA A 29 21.40 9.83 -23.84
C ALA A 29 19.97 9.57 -24.32
N MET A 30 19.87 9.07 -25.55
CA MET A 30 18.64 8.54 -26.09
C MET A 30 18.26 7.40 -25.14
N ALA A 31 17.33 7.68 -24.23
CA ALA A 31 16.64 6.64 -23.49
C ALA A 31 15.90 5.84 -24.57
N GLU A 32 16.48 4.72 -24.98
CA GLU A 32 15.74 3.68 -25.68
C GLU A 32 14.67 3.25 -24.70
N ASP A 33 13.46 3.77 -24.94
CA ASP A 33 12.22 3.37 -24.30
C ASP A 33 11.98 1.91 -24.68
N ALA A 34 12.65 1.01 -23.96
CA ALA A 34 12.39 -0.40 -23.99
C ALA A 34 10.97 -0.56 -23.44
N ALA A 35 9.99 -0.50 -24.35
CA ALA A 35 8.62 -0.85 -24.05
C ALA A 35 8.65 -2.24 -23.41
N GLU A 36 8.47 -2.27 -22.10
CA GLU A 36 8.33 -3.49 -21.33
C GLU A 36 7.17 -4.25 -21.95
N GLU A 37 7.43 -5.45 -22.47
CA GLU A 37 6.38 -6.31 -23.02
C GLU A 37 5.43 -6.62 -21.88
N VAL A 38 4.27 -5.95 -21.87
CA VAL A 38 3.22 -6.17 -20.88
C VAL A 38 2.66 -7.55 -21.17
N VAL A 39 3.18 -8.55 -20.45
CA VAL A 39 2.64 -9.91 -20.47
C VAL A 39 1.26 -9.84 -19.85
N VAL A 40 0.25 -9.90 -20.71
CA VAL A 40 -1.13 -9.96 -20.31
C VAL A 40 -1.38 -11.35 -19.68
N PRO A 41 -1.88 -11.44 -18.44
CA PRO A 41 -2.16 -12.72 -17.82
C PRO A 41 -3.19 -13.51 -18.65
N GLU A 42 -3.04 -14.83 -18.76
CA GLU A 42 -4.07 -15.65 -19.40
C GLU A 42 -5.35 -15.69 -18.52
N PRO A 43 -6.55 -15.75 -19.13
CA PRO A 43 -7.78 -15.88 -18.37
C PRO A 43 -7.77 -17.14 -17.49
N GLY A 44 -8.17 -17.01 -16.23
CA GLY A 44 -8.28 -18.14 -15.31
C GLY A 44 -8.04 -17.80 -13.84
N VAL A 45 -7.88 -18.84 -13.03
CA VAL A 45 -7.56 -18.73 -11.60
C VAL A 45 -6.07 -18.51 -11.43
N LEU A 46 -5.70 -17.35 -10.87
CA LEU A 46 -4.31 -17.00 -10.59
C LEU A 46 -3.87 -17.49 -9.22
N ARG A 47 -4.73 -17.30 -8.21
CA ARG A 47 -4.47 -17.72 -6.82
C ARG A 47 -5.78 -18.17 -6.18
N ASP A 48 -5.69 -19.15 -5.29
CA ASP A 48 -6.84 -19.67 -4.55
C ASP A 48 -6.42 -19.93 -3.10
N CYS A 49 -7.28 -19.60 -2.15
CA CYS A 49 -7.09 -19.96 -0.75
C CYS A 49 -7.50 -21.41 -0.44
N ARG A 50 -8.07 -22.15 -1.40
CA ARG A 50 -8.42 -23.57 -1.22
C ARG A 50 -7.19 -24.41 -0.85
N GLY A 51 -7.31 -25.14 0.26
CA GLY A 51 -6.29 -26.07 0.76
C GLY A 51 -5.59 -25.58 2.03
N THR A 52 -5.76 -24.31 2.40
CA THR A 52 -5.42 -23.81 3.73
C THR A 52 -6.64 -23.83 4.64
N SER A 53 -6.43 -24.05 5.94
CA SER A 53 -7.47 -23.94 6.96
C SER A 53 -7.01 -22.88 7.94
N TYR A 54 -7.43 -21.64 7.71
CA TYR A 54 -7.21 -20.54 8.62
C TYR A 54 -8.48 -20.28 9.44
N ASP A 55 -8.28 -20.04 10.74
CA ASP A 55 -9.29 -19.37 11.54
C ASP A 55 -9.36 -17.89 11.12
N CYS A 56 -10.57 -17.32 11.05
CA CYS A 56 -10.73 -15.89 10.77
C CYS A 56 -10.20 -15.05 11.92
N TRP A 57 -9.80 -13.81 11.62
CA TRP A 57 -9.50 -12.84 12.67
C TRP A 57 -10.80 -12.27 13.23
N ASP A 58 -11.00 -12.43 14.53
CA ASP A 58 -12.21 -11.95 15.21
C ASP A 58 -12.10 -10.47 15.62
N ASN A 59 -10.87 -9.98 15.78
CA ASN A 59 -10.52 -8.60 16.15
C ASN A 59 -9.15 -8.18 15.58
N PHE A 60 -8.80 -6.90 15.73
CA PHE A 60 -7.53 -6.34 15.24
C PHE A 60 -6.32 -6.90 15.99
N ASP A 61 -6.44 -7.20 17.28
CA ASP A 61 -5.29 -7.64 18.07
C ASP A 61 -4.85 -9.06 17.64
N GLU A 62 -5.80 -9.94 17.27
CA GLU A 62 -5.52 -11.23 16.62
C GLU A 62 -4.90 -11.07 15.23
N ALA A 63 -5.48 -10.19 14.40
CA ALA A 63 -4.89 -9.86 13.10
C ALA A 63 -3.45 -9.36 13.26
N LYS A 64 -3.21 -8.50 14.25
CA LYS A 64 -1.89 -7.98 14.59
C LYS A 64 -0.94 -9.10 15.03
N GLU A 65 -1.35 -9.97 15.94
CA GLU A 65 -0.53 -11.07 16.44
C GLU A 65 -0.09 -11.98 15.29
N PHE A 66 -1.01 -12.34 14.40
CA PHE A 66 -0.71 -13.14 13.23
C PHE A 66 0.31 -12.45 12.30
N LEU A 67 0.11 -11.17 12.01
CA LEU A 67 0.96 -10.41 11.11
C LEU A 67 2.34 -10.11 11.71
N ASP A 68 2.42 -9.80 13.00
CA ASP A 68 3.69 -9.62 13.73
C ASP A 68 4.48 -10.94 13.80
N GLY A 69 3.80 -12.08 13.83
CA GLY A 69 4.44 -13.39 13.78
C GLY A 69 5.03 -13.74 12.41
N LYS A 70 4.55 -13.11 11.33
CA LYS A 70 5.00 -13.36 9.95
C LYS A 70 5.95 -12.30 9.40
N PHE A 71 5.71 -11.04 9.73
CA PHE A 71 6.31 -9.91 9.04
C PHE A 71 6.91 -8.89 10.00
N GLU A 72 7.99 -8.25 9.55
CA GLU A 72 8.56 -7.11 10.25
C GLU A 72 7.65 -5.88 10.09
N LEU A 73 7.27 -5.24 11.19
CA LEU A 73 6.46 -4.02 11.18
C LEU A 73 7.36 -2.77 11.21
N GLU A 74 7.31 -1.99 10.14
CA GLU A 74 7.97 -0.69 10.03
C GLU A 74 6.95 0.44 10.00
N GLY A 75 6.83 1.18 11.11
CA GLY A 75 5.76 2.16 11.27
C GLY A 75 4.39 1.47 11.28
N ASN A 76 3.58 1.72 10.25
CA ASN A 76 2.28 1.09 10.06
C ASN A 76 2.27 0.10 8.87
N VAL A 77 3.43 -0.38 8.44
CA VAL A 77 3.54 -1.30 7.29
C VAL A 77 4.27 -2.57 7.70
N TRP A 78 3.58 -3.71 7.64
CA TRP A 78 4.17 -5.03 7.67
C TRP A 78 4.83 -5.34 6.31
N GLN A 79 6.11 -5.65 6.36
CA GLN A 79 6.98 -5.87 5.21
C GLN A 79 6.94 -7.34 4.77
N ALA A 80 6.06 -7.66 3.82
CA ALA A 80 5.94 -9.00 3.26
C ALA A 80 7.11 -9.29 2.29
N PRO A 81 7.78 -10.45 2.37
CA PRO A 81 8.93 -10.73 1.51
C PRO A 81 8.56 -11.09 0.06
N SER A 82 7.31 -11.49 -0.18
CA SER A 82 6.80 -11.80 -1.53
C SER A 82 5.30 -11.54 -1.67
N GLU A 83 4.80 -11.57 -2.91
CA GLU A 83 3.36 -11.49 -3.19
C GLU A 83 2.59 -12.71 -2.68
N ASP A 84 3.25 -13.87 -2.61
CA ASP A 84 2.68 -15.10 -2.06
C ASP A 84 2.40 -14.93 -0.57
N ASP A 85 3.27 -14.23 0.16
CA ASP A 85 3.08 -13.94 1.58
C ASP A 85 1.91 -12.98 1.83
N ILE A 86 1.71 -12.00 0.95
CA ILE A 86 0.54 -11.11 1.00
C ILE A 86 -0.73 -11.90 0.74
N TRP A 87 -0.72 -12.78 -0.26
CA TRP A 87 -1.86 -13.65 -0.57
C TRP A 87 -2.19 -14.58 0.60
N ASP A 88 -1.19 -15.18 1.22
CA ASP A 88 -1.36 -16.08 2.35
C ASP A 88 -1.91 -15.34 3.60
N ALA A 89 -1.49 -14.09 3.84
CA ALA A 89 -2.10 -13.24 4.86
C ALA A 89 -3.56 -12.90 4.54
N TRP A 90 -3.91 -12.72 3.26
CA TRP A 90 -5.29 -12.51 2.85
C TRP A 90 -6.15 -13.77 3.02
N CYS A 91 -5.60 -14.95 2.77
CA CYS A 91 -6.29 -16.21 3.04
C CYS A 91 -6.61 -16.38 4.53
N ALA A 92 -5.74 -15.91 5.43
CA ALA A 92 -6.05 -15.87 6.86
C ALA A 92 -7.18 -14.89 7.18
N ALA A 93 -7.10 -13.65 6.67
CA ALA A 93 -8.14 -12.64 6.87
C ALA A 93 -9.52 -13.10 6.39
N SER A 94 -9.58 -13.77 5.24
CA SER A 94 -10.82 -14.18 4.56
C SER A 94 -11.33 -15.57 4.95
N ALA A 95 -10.76 -16.21 5.98
CA ALA A 95 -11.10 -17.58 6.38
C ALA A 95 -11.01 -18.58 5.21
N SER A 96 -9.97 -18.43 4.38
CA SER A 96 -9.70 -19.24 3.19
C SER A 96 -10.76 -19.16 2.08
N SER A 97 -11.55 -18.08 2.02
CA SER A 97 -12.59 -17.90 0.98
C SER A 97 -12.14 -17.08 -0.24
N GLY A 98 -10.97 -16.43 -0.18
CA GLY A 98 -10.47 -15.60 -1.27
C GLY A 98 -10.02 -16.39 -2.51
N GLN A 99 -10.34 -15.88 -3.69
CA GLN A 99 -9.81 -16.38 -4.96
C GLN A 99 -9.46 -15.20 -5.88
N LEU A 100 -8.28 -15.24 -6.50
CA LEU A 100 -7.81 -14.24 -7.45
C LEU A 100 -7.93 -14.79 -8.87
N GLU A 101 -8.63 -14.07 -9.74
CA GLU A 101 -8.85 -14.46 -11.14
C GLU A 101 -8.36 -13.37 -12.10
N SER A 102 -8.17 -13.77 -13.36
CA SER A 102 -8.00 -12.86 -14.48
C SER A 102 -8.96 -13.18 -15.62
N ASP A 103 -9.42 -12.14 -16.31
CA ASP A 103 -10.22 -12.24 -17.54
C ASP A 103 -9.36 -12.09 -18.81
N GLY A 104 -8.02 -12.00 -18.67
CA GLY A 104 -7.13 -11.69 -19.78
C GLY A 104 -6.89 -10.21 -20.01
N GLU A 105 -7.42 -9.32 -19.19
CA GLU A 105 -7.12 -7.87 -19.24
C GLU A 105 -6.92 -7.30 -17.83
N ASN A 106 -7.66 -7.83 -16.86
CA ASN A 106 -7.73 -7.38 -15.48
C ASN A 106 -7.43 -8.54 -14.53
N ILE A 107 -6.93 -8.19 -13.35
CA ILE A 107 -6.83 -9.10 -12.20
C ILE A 107 -7.84 -8.64 -11.16
N PHE A 108 -8.71 -9.55 -10.72
CA PHE A 108 -9.77 -9.22 -9.77
C PHE A 108 -9.94 -10.32 -8.72
N LEU A 109 -10.37 -9.90 -7.52
CA LEU A 109 -10.73 -10.81 -6.45
C LEU A 109 -12.17 -11.28 -6.62
N VAL A 110 -12.37 -12.60 -6.61
CA VAL A 110 -13.67 -13.25 -6.48
C VAL A 110 -13.94 -13.51 -4.99
N GLY A 111 -15.05 -12.96 -4.50
CA GLY A 111 -15.43 -13.01 -3.09
C GLY A 111 -15.39 -11.64 -2.40
N ASP A 112 -15.31 -11.65 -1.08
CA ASP A 112 -15.35 -10.44 -0.27
C ASP A 112 -14.00 -9.73 -0.31
N GLN A 113 -13.93 -8.53 -0.91
CA GLN A 113 -12.71 -7.69 -0.87
C GLN A 113 -12.50 -7.00 0.48
N LEU A 114 -13.54 -6.93 1.32
CA LEU A 114 -13.53 -6.30 2.63
C LEU A 114 -14.07 -7.28 3.66
N ILE A 115 -13.26 -7.59 4.66
CA ILE A 115 -13.64 -8.37 5.83
C ILE A 115 -13.85 -7.41 6.99
N THR A 116 -14.96 -7.56 7.71
CA THR A 116 -15.21 -6.85 8.97
C THR A 116 -15.03 -7.81 10.12
N PHE A 117 -14.15 -7.47 11.06
CA PHE A 117 -13.86 -8.28 12.24
C PHE A 117 -15.07 -8.22 13.18
N PRO A 118 -15.65 -9.38 13.55
CA PRO A 118 -16.93 -9.45 14.26
C PRO A 118 -16.92 -8.81 15.65
N GLU A 119 -15.80 -8.80 16.36
CA GLU A 119 -15.78 -8.35 17.76
C GLU A 119 -15.57 -6.84 17.93
N ASP A 120 -14.76 -6.21 17.08
CA ASP A 120 -14.35 -4.82 17.24
C ASP A 120 -14.73 -3.91 16.07
N GLY A 121 -15.28 -4.47 14.98
CA GLY A 121 -15.72 -3.75 13.79
C GLY A 121 -14.57 -3.15 12.97
N ASN A 122 -13.33 -3.55 13.26
CA ASN A 122 -12.18 -3.24 12.41
C ASN A 122 -12.29 -4.00 11.09
N THR A 123 -11.51 -3.60 10.08
CA THR A 123 -11.67 -4.18 8.73
C THR A 123 -10.34 -4.50 8.10
N ALA A 124 -10.28 -5.57 7.31
CA ALA A 124 -9.20 -5.84 6.36
C ALA A 124 -9.74 -5.65 4.93
N TYR A 125 -9.01 -4.91 4.09
CA TYR A 125 -9.37 -4.65 2.71
C TYR A 125 -8.24 -5.06 1.76
N PHE A 126 -8.55 -5.93 0.81
CA PHE A 126 -7.58 -6.39 -0.19
C PHE A 126 -7.61 -5.52 -1.44
N ARG A 127 -6.42 -5.18 -1.93
CA ARG A 127 -6.20 -4.48 -3.20
C ARG A 127 -5.27 -5.31 -4.06
N THR A 128 -5.68 -5.54 -5.31
CA THR A 128 -4.86 -6.18 -6.34
C THR A 128 -3.73 -5.28 -6.82
N GLU A 129 -3.86 -3.96 -6.62
CA GLU A 129 -2.90 -2.97 -7.05
C GLU A 129 -2.62 -1.90 -5.96
N SER A 130 -1.38 -1.44 -5.95
CA SER A 130 -0.89 -0.38 -5.09
C SER A 130 -0.08 0.64 -5.89
N LYS A 131 0.05 1.87 -5.38
CA LYS A 131 0.90 2.90 -6.03
C LYS A 131 2.38 2.51 -6.09
N SER A 132 2.81 1.65 -5.19
CA SER A 132 4.17 1.07 -5.12
C SER A 132 4.28 -0.26 -5.88
N GLY A 133 3.21 -0.68 -6.58
CA GLY A 133 3.13 -1.96 -7.27
C GLY A 133 2.59 -3.08 -6.38
N GLY A 134 2.07 -4.11 -7.05
CA GLY A 134 1.65 -5.37 -6.43
C GLY A 134 0.43 -5.30 -5.52
N MET A 135 0.12 -6.45 -4.93
CA MET A 135 -1.00 -6.63 -3.99
C MET A 135 -0.76 -5.91 -2.65
N THR A 136 -1.83 -5.59 -1.94
CA THR A 136 -1.76 -4.97 -0.60
C THR A 136 -2.99 -5.34 0.23
N ILE A 137 -2.81 -5.47 1.54
CA ILE A 137 -3.93 -5.54 2.49
C ILE A 137 -3.90 -4.28 3.36
N ASP A 138 -4.97 -3.51 3.39
CA ASP A 138 -5.15 -2.42 4.34
C ASP A 138 -5.94 -2.93 5.56
N VAL A 139 -5.32 -2.93 6.74
CA VAL A 139 -5.95 -3.30 8.02
C VAL A 139 -6.29 -2.02 8.79
N VAL A 140 -7.58 -1.76 8.98
CA VAL A 140 -8.08 -0.52 9.57
C VAL A 140 -8.46 -0.74 11.02
N LYS A 141 -7.74 -0.09 11.93
CA LYS A 141 -8.06 -0.01 13.36
C LYS A 141 -8.90 1.23 13.64
N ILE A 142 -10.04 1.06 14.28
CA ILE A 142 -10.99 2.10 14.65
C ILE A 142 -10.84 2.38 16.13
N ILE A 143 -10.34 3.57 16.48
CA ILE A 143 -10.16 4.03 17.87
C ILE A 143 -10.93 5.32 18.06
N LYS A 144 -12.00 5.31 18.87
CA LYS A 144 -12.80 6.51 19.19
C LYS A 144 -13.22 7.30 17.93
N ASN A 145 -13.74 6.61 16.92
CA ASN A 145 -14.13 7.15 15.60
C ASN A 145 -12.98 7.70 14.73
N LYS A 146 -11.73 7.43 15.08
CA LYS A 146 -10.58 7.68 14.20
C LYS A 146 -10.14 6.37 13.58
N LYS A 147 -9.77 6.42 12.30
CA LYS A 147 -9.20 5.28 11.57
C LYS A 147 -7.68 5.41 11.57
N ASP A 148 -7.01 4.37 12.03
CA ASP A 148 -5.58 4.15 11.87
C ASP A 148 -5.41 3.02 10.86
N ILE A 149 -4.59 3.24 9.82
CA ILE A 149 -4.47 2.30 8.70
C ILE A 149 -3.09 1.67 8.77
N TYR A 150 -3.09 0.36 8.94
CA TYR A 150 -1.93 -0.50 8.81
C TYR A 150 -1.98 -1.18 7.44
N LYS A 151 -0.82 -1.58 6.93
CA LYS A 151 -0.70 -2.19 5.60
C LYS A 151 0.17 -3.43 5.65
N VAL A 152 -0.21 -4.44 4.88
CA VAL A 152 0.69 -5.53 4.48
C VAL A 152 1.11 -5.25 3.05
N HIS A 153 2.40 -5.03 2.81
CA HIS A 153 2.93 -4.63 1.51
C HIS A 153 4.28 -5.31 1.26
N LEU A 154 4.64 -5.47 -0.02
CA LEU A 154 5.96 -5.95 -0.42
C LEU A 154 7.08 -5.12 0.21
N LYS A 155 8.10 -5.82 0.72
CA LYS A 155 9.36 -5.22 1.17
C LYS A 155 10.08 -4.62 -0.04
N VAL A 156 10.34 -3.31 0.03
CA VAL A 156 11.07 -2.54 -0.99
C VAL A 156 12.55 -2.44 -0.65
#